data_AF-A0AAD6X0U3-F1
#
_entry.id   AF-A0AAD6X0U3-F1
#
_cell.length_a   1.000
_cell.length_b   1.000
_cell.length_c   1.000
_cell.angle_alpha   90.00
_cell.angle_beta   90.00
_cell.angle_gamma   90.00
#
_symmetry.space_group_name_H-M   'P 1'
#
loop_
_entity.id
_entity.type
_entity.pdbx_description
1 polymer ?
#
loop_
_entity_poly.entity_id
_entity_poly.type
_entity_poly.pdbx_seq_one_letter_code
_entity_poly.pdbx_strand_id
1 'polypeptide(L)'
;MPQTGRRLASGASPRFQTPPLKWRGYTMDAAKWTFSSAQLQGIVSRAIRQSAEASSIRLLRLETVDKEIPDELHRLEMQRTDVKTRYKMLTRRRANLFATLTGTLDGTEAEDPTYALRIVENLKEIAIELDQLAEALHSADEQIAQLSSLRDVHSASALAMALRKLNASFLKQIAETEALRAQVEMLQAERDEAWSQAVDVANEYDDLNERMELNSPGPSSYNKRSSRVLAVKKSSIRVSKAGLRSSSRRSSVSSIGGNRTSSSGLPSASIENIPPVPPIPRPRPEDIKTDLASRVSVWSTTPTSETRALDRAQDELYSMLGISVPERISRRSHSVIMSAASDTENPILSSLASSRLPSTSRRRSDASRPSSLPGNSALSEVLSAMTADRNAMLATLGMLDD
;
A
#
# COMPACT_ATOMS: atom_id res chain seq x y z
N MET A 1 59.70 -12.67 -43.68
CA MET A 1 59.86 -12.15 -42.31
C MET A 1 58.73 -11.17 -42.03
N PRO A 2 57.62 -11.61 -41.41
CA PRO A 2 56.52 -10.71 -41.09
C PRO A 2 56.89 -9.89 -39.86
N GLN A 3 56.91 -8.56 -40.01
CA GLN A 3 57.04 -7.62 -38.91
C GLN A 3 55.82 -7.75 -38.00
N THR A 4 55.98 -8.39 -36.84
CA THR A 4 54.99 -8.38 -35.78
C THR A 4 54.97 -6.99 -35.17
N GLY A 5 54.07 -6.15 -35.69
CA GLY A 5 53.74 -4.85 -35.11
C GLY A 5 53.30 -5.05 -33.66
N ARG A 6 54.23 -4.81 -32.74
CA ARG A 6 54.03 -4.79 -31.29
C ARG A 6 53.11 -3.60 -31.00
N ARG A 7 51.78 -3.82 -31.06
CA ARG A 7 50.80 -2.88 -30.50
C ARG A 7 51.12 -2.76 -29.01
N LEU A 8 51.85 -1.71 -28.64
CA LEU A 8 51.98 -1.27 -27.26
C LEU A 8 50.56 -1.19 -26.72
N ALA A 9 50.29 -1.97 -25.68
CA ALA A 9 48.99 -2.05 -25.05
C ALA A 9 48.56 -0.63 -24.68
N SER A 10 47.61 -0.05 -25.42
CA SER A 10 46.99 1.20 -24.99
C SER A 10 46.42 0.94 -23.61
N GLY A 11 46.97 1.60 -22.59
CA GLY A 11 46.64 1.34 -21.19
C GLY A 11 45.13 1.22 -21.01
N ALA A 12 44.66 0.05 -20.60
CA ALA A 12 43.23 -0.23 -20.50
C ALA A 12 42.62 0.80 -19.53
N SER A 13 41.63 1.57 -20.01
CA SER A 13 40.91 2.50 -19.14
C SER A 13 40.24 1.73 -17.99
N PRO A 14 40.28 2.26 -16.76
CA PRO A 14 39.75 1.59 -15.58
C PRO A 14 38.27 1.27 -15.78
N ARG A 15 37.94 -0.01 -15.65
CA ARG A 15 36.57 -0.52 -15.72
C ARG A 15 36.04 -0.59 -14.29
N PHE A 16 35.27 0.41 -13.90
CA PHE A 16 34.50 0.43 -12.64
C PHE A 16 33.32 -0.54 -12.72
N GLN A 17 33.61 -1.84 -12.81
CA GLN A 17 32.62 -2.90 -12.78
C GLN A 17 32.51 -3.42 -11.35
N THR A 18 31.32 -3.32 -10.78
CA THR A 18 31.03 -3.93 -9.48
C THR A 18 31.08 -5.45 -9.61
N PRO A 19 31.85 -6.17 -8.77
CA PRO A 19 31.89 -7.62 -8.82
C PRO A 19 30.48 -8.19 -8.56
N PRO A 20 30.10 -9.30 -9.22
CA PRO A 20 28.80 -9.92 -9.00
C PRO A 20 28.68 -10.43 -7.54
N LEU A 21 27.52 -10.22 -6.94
CA LEU A 21 27.24 -10.68 -5.58
C LEU A 21 27.17 -12.22 -5.53
N LYS A 22 27.93 -12.84 -4.62
CA LYS A 22 27.93 -14.30 -4.39
C LYS A 22 26.57 -14.79 -3.87
N TRP A 23 25.88 -13.96 -3.10
CA TRP A 23 24.60 -14.28 -2.49
C TRP A 23 23.50 -13.51 -3.19
N ARG A 24 22.49 -14.23 -3.67
CA ARG A 24 21.33 -13.66 -4.35
C ARG A 24 20.06 -14.11 -3.62
N GLY A 25 19.12 -13.19 -3.45
CA GLY A 25 17.79 -13.53 -2.93
C GLY A 25 17.03 -14.41 -3.90
N TYR A 26 16.23 -15.33 -3.35
CA TYR A 26 15.30 -16.14 -4.13
C TYR A 26 13.98 -15.39 -4.29
N THR A 27 13.42 -15.42 -5.51
CA THR A 27 12.03 -15.00 -5.74
C THR A 27 11.07 -15.96 -5.03
N MET A 28 9.83 -15.54 -4.77
CA MET A 28 8.82 -16.37 -4.09
C MET A 28 8.71 -17.78 -4.67
N ASP A 29 8.58 -17.92 -5.99
CA ASP A 29 8.40 -19.23 -6.62
C ASP A 29 9.67 -20.09 -6.51
N ALA A 30 10.84 -19.50 -6.77
CA ALA A 30 12.11 -20.17 -6.58
C ALA A 30 12.31 -20.61 -5.12
N ALA A 31 11.88 -19.79 -4.15
CA ALA A 31 11.96 -20.12 -2.74
C ALA A 31 11.04 -21.31 -2.38
N LYS A 32 9.83 -21.37 -2.94
CA LYS A 32 8.90 -22.51 -2.78
C LYS A 32 9.47 -23.82 -3.31
N TRP A 33 10.24 -23.77 -4.39
CA TRP A 33 10.89 -24.95 -4.97
C TRP A 33 12.18 -25.35 -4.26
N THR A 34 12.91 -24.37 -3.70
CA THR A 34 14.25 -24.59 -3.12
C THR A 34 14.18 -24.96 -1.65
N PHE A 35 13.25 -24.38 -0.89
CA PHE A 35 13.14 -24.56 0.56
C PHE A 35 11.93 -25.42 0.91
N SER A 36 12.09 -26.24 1.95
CA SER A 36 10.93 -26.95 2.52
C SER A 36 9.97 -25.96 3.20
N SER A 37 8.70 -26.35 3.34
CA SER A 37 7.71 -25.54 4.05
C SER A 37 8.16 -25.18 5.47
N ALA A 38 8.76 -26.12 6.21
CA ALA A 38 9.29 -25.87 7.55
C ALA A 38 10.44 -24.84 7.54
N GLN A 39 11.34 -24.89 6.55
CA GLN A 39 12.41 -23.91 6.41
C GLN A 39 11.84 -22.52 6.09
N LEU A 40 10.88 -22.42 5.18
CA LEU A 40 10.20 -21.16 4.84
C LEU A 40 9.49 -20.58 6.07
N GLN A 41 8.75 -21.40 6.82
CA GLN A 41 8.12 -20.98 8.06
C GLN A 41 9.14 -20.50 9.09
N GLY A 42 10.28 -21.18 9.22
CA GLY A 42 11.38 -20.75 10.09
C GLY A 42 11.95 -19.39 9.69
N ILE A 43 12.21 -19.17 8.39
CA ILE A 43 12.71 -17.90 7.84
C ILE A 43 11.70 -16.78 8.10
N VAL A 44 10.43 -16.99 7.75
CA VAL A 44 9.37 -15.99 7.93
C VAL A 44 9.17 -15.68 9.41
N SER A 45 9.10 -16.70 10.27
CA SER A 45 8.93 -16.51 11.72
C SER A 45 10.10 -15.76 12.35
N ARG A 46 11.33 -15.97 11.86
CA ARG A 46 12.51 -15.22 12.31
C ARG A 46 12.43 -13.76 11.83
N ALA A 47 12.10 -13.53 10.56
CA ALA A 47 11.96 -12.19 9.99
C ALA A 47 10.85 -11.38 10.68
N ILE A 48 9.71 -12.01 10.98
CA ILE A 48 8.61 -11.40 11.73
C ILE A 48 9.08 -11.06 13.14
N ARG A 49 9.78 -11.96 13.86
CA ARG A 49 10.30 -11.66 15.20
C ARG A 49 11.27 -10.48 15.20
N GLN A 50 12.23 -10.47 14.27
CA GLN A 50 13.21 -9.39 14.15
C GLN A 50 12.55 -8.05 13.79
N SER A 51 11.54 -8.05 12.92
CA SER A 51 10.76 -6.84 12.59
C SER A 51 9.73 -6.47 13.67
N ALA A 52 9.37 -7.39 14.56
CA ALA A 52 8.48 -7.17 15.71
C ALA A 52 9.20 -6.59 16.93
N GLU A 53 10.52 -6.57 16.97
CA GLU A 53 11.27 -5.87 18.01
C GLU A 53 11.03 -4.34 17.91
N ALA A 54 10.84 -3.65 19.02
CA ALA A 54 10.64 -2.20 18.99
C ALA A 54 11.93 -1.43 18.64
N SER A 55 13.09 -2.02 18.96
CA SER A 55 14.42 -1.50 18.65
C SER A 55 14.74 -1.47 17.15
N SER A 56 14.04 -2.26 16.33
CA SER A 56 14.26 -2.32 14.88
C SER A 56 13.49 -1.26 14.10
N ILE A 57 12.51 -0.59 14.74
CA ILE A 57 11.71 0.46 14.09
C ILE A 57 12.49 1.77 14.07
N ARG A 58 12.87 2.22 12.87
CA ARG A 58 13.39 3.56 12.61
C ARG A 58 12.52 4.25 11.59
N LEU A 59 11.80 5.29 12.01
CA LEU A 59 10.97 6.11 11.13
C LEU A 59 11.64 7.46 10.86
N LEU A 60 11.40 7.96 9.65
CA LEU A 60 11.86 9.26 9.17
C LEU A 60 10.63 10.13 8.94
N ARG A 61 10.85 11.44 8.86
CA ARG A 61 9.80 12.40 8.48
C ARG A 61 9.42 12.18 7.02
N LEU A 62 8.13 12.33 6.71
CA LEU A 62 7.62 12.13 5.35
C LEU A 62 8.31 13.05 4.33
N GLU A 63 8.53 14.31 4.70
CA GLU A 63 9.26 15.27 3.87
C GLU A 63 10.70 14.82 3.55
N THR A 64 11.41 14.28 4.54
CA THR A 64 12.77 13.75 4.36
C THR A 64 12.78 12.55 3.40
N VAL A 65 11.77 11.67 3.48
CA VAL A 65 11.68 10.46 2.64
C VAL A 65 11.30 10.79 1.21
N ASP A 66 10.36 11.71 1.02
CA ASP A 66 9.77 11.99 -0.30
C ASP A 66 10.56 13.03 -1.10
N LYS A 67 11.27 13.96 -0.42
CA LYS A 67 11.99 15.06 -1.07
C LYS A 67 13.49 15.02 -0.80
N GLU A 68 13.90 15.17 0.47
CA GLU A 68 15.31 15.40 0.82
C GLU A 68 16.21 14.23 0.39
N ILE A 69 15.82 12.98 0.68
CA ILE A 69 16.62 11.79 0.33
C ILE A 69 16.71 11.58 -1.19
N PRO A 70 15.62 11.60 -1.98
CA PRO A 70 15.70 11.50 -3.43
C PRO A 70 16.53 12.60 -4.09
N ASP A 71 16.36 13.85 -3.65
CA ASP A 71 17.11 14.99 -4.18
C ASP A 71 18.61 14.85 -3.90
N GLU A 72 18.96 14.46 -2.68
CA GLU A 72 20.35 14.24 -2.28
C GLU A 72 20.99 13.03 -2.98
N LEU A 73 20.23 11.93 -3.14
CA LEU A 73 20.67 10.78 -3.93
C LEU A 73 20.97 11.18 -5.37
N HIS A 74 20.09 11.97 -6.00
CA HIS A 74 20.30 12.46 -7.36
C HIS A 74 21.56 13.35 -7.46
N ARG A 75 21.74 14.26 -6.49
CA ARG A 75 22.93 15.12 -6.38
C ARG A 75 24.22 14.29 -6.27
N LEU A 76 24.24 13.29 -5.39
CA LEU A 76 25.39 12.40 -5.19
C LEU A 76 25.65 11.51 -6.40
N GLU A 77 24.62 11.04 -7.11
CA GLU A 77 24.79 10.27 -8.34
C GLU A 77 25.44 11.10 -9.45
N MET A 78 25.02 12.36 -9.61
CA MET A 78 25.63 13.30 -10.55
C MET A 78 27.10 13.57 -10.18
N GLN A 79 27.37 13.85 -8.90
CA GLN A 79 28.74 14.02 -8.40
C GLN A 79 29.60 12.77 -8.65
N ARG A 80 29.07 11.56 -8.39
CA ARG A 80 29.75 10.29 -8.68
C ARG A 80 30.07 10.14 -10.16
N THR A 81 29.14 10.48 -11.06
CA THR A 81 29.40 10.42 -12.50
C THR A 81 30.47 11.41 -12.94
N ASP A 82 30.49 12.62 -12.38
CA ASP A 82 31.49 13.64 -12.68
C ASP A 82 32.89 13.23 -12.18
N VAL A 83 32.99 12.75 -10.94
CA VAL A 83 34.26 12.23 -10.39
C VAL A 83 34.77 11.06 -11.23
N LYS A 84 33.88 10.14 -11.64
CA LYS A 84 34.24 8.99 -12.49
C LYS A 84 34.73 9.41 -13.88
N THR A 85 34.15 10.44 -14.49
CA THR A 85 34.61 10.94 -15.80
C THR A 85 35.96 11.63 -15.69
N ARG A 86 36.16 12.49 -14.67
CA ARG A 86 37.45 13.13 -14.38
C ARG A 86 38.55 12.11 -14.10
N TYR A 87 38.27 11.10 -13.27
CA TYR A 87 39.21 10.03 -12.97
C TYR A 87 39.65 9.27 -14.23
N LYS A 88 38.71 8.93 -15.12
CA LYS A 88 39.03 8.28 -16.40
C LYS A 88 39.89 9.17 -17.29
N MET A 89 39.60 10.47 -17.35
CA MET A 89 40.37 11.43 -18.13
C MET A 89 41.82 11.52 -17.61
N LEU A 90 42.01 11.72 -16.30
CA LEU A 90 43.34 11.79 -15.69
C LEU A 90 44.10 10.47 -15.80
N THR A 91 43.43 9.33 -15.70
CA THR A 91 44.07 8.02 -15.91
C THR A 91 44.62 7.88 -17.34
N ARG A 92 43.89 8.37 -18.35
CA ARG A 92 44.37 8.40 -19.74
C ARG A 92 45.52 9.38 -19.91
N ARG A 93 45.45 10.56 -19.30
CA ARG A 93 46.54 11.55 -19.31
C ARG A 93 47.81 10.98 -18.68
N ARG A 94 47.70 10.29 -17.54
CA ARG A 94 48.78 9.57 -16.88
C ARG A 94 49.41 8.54 -17.81
N ALA A 95 48.60 7.71 -18.48
CA ALA A 95 49.09 6.71 -19.43
C ALA A 95 49.84 7.33 -20.62
N ASN A 96 49.35 8.48 -21.14
CA ASN A 96 50.04 9.21 -22.20
C ASN A 96 51.38 9.78 -21.74
N LEU A 97 51.45 10.39 -20.54
CA LEU A 97 52.70 10.90 -19.99
C LEU A 97 53.72 9.80 -19.73
N PHE A 98 53.29 8.63 -19.25
CA PHE A 98 54.17 7.47 -19.15
C PHE A 98 54.69 7.02 -20.52
N ALA A 99 53.85 6.98 -21.55
CA ALA A 99 54.30 6.62 -22.90
C ALA A 99 55.31 7.63 -23.46
N THR A 100 55.10 8.94 -23.24
CA THR A 100 56.06 10.00 -23.60
C THR A 100 57.37 9.84 -22.84
N LEU A 101 57.32 9.57 -21.53
CA LEU A 101 58.50 9.36 -20.70
C LEU A 101 59.30 8.13 -21.16
N THR A 102 58.63 7.02 -21.49
CA THR A 102 59.28 5.83 -22.06
C THR A 102 59.94 6.14 -23.40
N GLY A 103 59.27 6.90 -24.29
CA GLY A 103 59.85 7.31 -25.57
C GLY A 103 61.10 8.20 -25.44
N THR A 104 61.13 9.10 -24.44
CA THR A 104 62.36 9.86 -24.12
C THR A 104 63.47 8.97 -23.55
N LEU A 105 63.13 7.91 -22.81
CA LEU A 105 64.11 7.00 -22.21
C LEU A 105 64.73 6.04 -23.24
N ASP A 106 63.95 5.62 -24.24
CA ASP A 106 64.38 4.76 -25.35
C ASP A 106 65.23 5.54 -26.39
N GLY A 107 65.56 6.81 -26.13
CA GLY A 107 66.38 7.66 -27.00
C GLY A 107 65.70 8.04 -28.33
N THR A 108 64.37 7.92 -28.39
CA THR A 108 63.61 8.18 -29.63
C THR A 108 63.28 9.66 -29.82
N GLU A 109 63.31 10.44 -28.74
CA GLU A 109 63.04 11.89 -28.68
C GLU A 109 64.26 12.61 -28.06
N ALA A 110 64.54 13.84 -28.48
CA ALA A 110 65.80 14.57 -28.19
C ALA A 110 66.14 14.74 -26.69
N GLU A 111 67.43 14.66 -26.39
CA GLU A 111 68.11 14.56 -25.08
C GLU A 111 68.00 15.81 -24.16
N ASP A 112 66.82 16.38 -23.92
CA ASP A 112 66.67 17.41 -22.87
C ASP A 112 66.28 16.77 -21.52
N PRO A 113 67.21 16.60 -20.57
CA PRO A 113 66.90 16.03 -19.26
C PRO A 113 65.91 16.90 -18.47
N THR A 114 65.81 18.20 -18.76
CA THR A 114 64.86 19.08 -18.08
C THR A 114 63.42 18.81 -18.49
N TYR A 115 63.19 18.36 -19.72
CA TYR A 115 61.87 17.96 -20.20
C TYR A 115 61.38 16.68 -19.50
N ALA A 116 62.25 15.69 -19.34
CA ALA A 116 61.94 14.47 -18.60
C ALA A 116 61.55 14.77 -17.14
N LEU A 117 62.27 15.66 -16.46
CA LEU A 117 61.94 16.09 -15.09
C LEU A 117 60.56 16.76 -15.00
N ARG A 118 60.18 17.58 -15.99
CA ARG A 118 58.83 18.18 -16.04
C ARG A 118 57.73 17.12 -16.21
N ILE A 119 57.96 16.08 -17.01
CA ILE A 119 57.00 14.98 -17.15
C ILE A 119 56.81 14.26 -15.81
N VAL A 120 57.90 14.01 -15.07
CA VAL A 120 57.85 13.36 -13.75
C VAL A 120 57.07 14.21 -12.74
N GLU A 121 57.26 15.52 -12.70
CA GLU A 121 56.48 16.37 -11.78
C GLU A 121 54.98 16.39 -12.15
N ASN A 122 54.63 16.53 -13.44
CA ASN A 122 53.23 16.41 -13.89
C ASN A 122 52.61 15.05 -13.54
N LEU A 123 53.41 13.99 -13.61
CA LEU A 123 52.96 12.64 -13.27
C LEU A 123 52.66 12.50 -11.77
N LYS A 124 53.51 13.11 -10.93
CA LYS A 124 53.31 13.18 -9.48
C LYS A 124 52.05 13.97 -9.14
N GLU A 125 51.82 15.12 -9.77
CA GLU A 125 50.58 15.91 -9.60
C GLU A 125 49.34 15.08 -9.97
N ILE A 126 49.34 14.43 -11.13
CA ILE A 126 48.22 13.60 -11.59
C ILE A 126 48.00 12.39 -10.66
N ALA A 127 49.06 11.81 -10.10
CA ALA A 127 48.93 10.73 -9.12
C ALA A 127 48.17 11.19 -7.87
N ILE A 128 48.54 12.36 -7.31
CA ILE A 128 47.87 12.95 -6.16
C ILE A 128 46.40 13.26 -6.48
N GLU A 129 46.10 13.85 -7.65
CA GLU A 129 44.73 14.13 -8.07
C GLU A 129 43.90 12.85 -8.25
N LEU A 130 44.49 11.78 -8.79
CA LEU A 130 43.82 10.49 -8.94
C LEU A 130 43.47 9.86 -7.59
N ASP A 131 44.35 9.97 -6.60
CA ASP A 131 44.10 9.46 -5.25
C ASP A 131 42.95 10.25 -4.57
N GLN A 132 42.95 11.59 -4.68
CA GLN A 132 41.86 12.43 -4.20
C GLN A 132 40.51 12.11 -4.87
N LEU A 133 40.51 11.87 -6.18
CA LEU A 133 39.29 11.46 -6.89
C LEU A 133 38.84 10.05 -6.49
N ALA A 134 39.76 9.14 -6.15
CA ALA A 134 39.41 7.82 -5.65
C ALA A 134 38.75 7.89 -4.26
N GLU A 135 39.28 8.71 -3.36
CA GLU A 135 38.68 9.00 -2.06
C GLU A 135 37.30 9.63 -2.20
N ALA A 136 37.15 10.63 -3.08
CA ALA A 136 35.87 11.27 -3.36
C ALA A 136 34.84 10.30 -3.94
N LEU A 137 35.27 9.38 -4.81
CA LEU A 137 34.40 8.34 -5.37
C LEU A 137 33.91 7.38 -4.29
N HIS A 138 34.83 6.93 -3.42
CA HIS A 138 34.48 6.04 -2.31
C HIS A 138 33.51 6.71 -1.33
N SER A 139 33.75 7.98 -0.99
CA SER A 139 32.84 8.75 -0.12
C SER A 139 31.44 8.90 -0.71
N ALA A 140 31.33 9.19 -2.02
CA ALA A 140 30.04 9.29 -2.69
C ALA A 140 29.29 7.96 -2.73
N ASP A 141 29.98 6.85 -3.05
CA ASP A 141 29.38 5.52 -3.07
C ASP A 141 28.88 5.09 -1.67
N GLU A 142 29.65 5.37 -0.63
CA GLU A 142 29.26 5.10 0.76
C GLU A 142 28.03 5.91 1.17
N GLN A 143 27.98 7.21 0.86
CA GLN A 143 26.82 8.06 1.17
C GLN A 143 25.55 7.59 0.42
N ILE A 144 25.68 7.23 -0.85
CA ILE A 144 24.56 6.65 -1.63
C ILE A 144 24.07 5.35 -0.99
N ALA A 145 24.98 4.47 -0.57
CA ALA A 145 24.64 3.21 0.08
C ALA A 145 23.94 3.43 1.44
N GLN A 146 24.43 4.37 2.24
CA GLN A 146 23.84 4.74 3.53
C GLN A 146 22.42 5.31 3.35
N LEU A 147 22.22 6.24 2.42
CA LEU A 147 20.89 6.81 2.14
C LEU A 147 19.91 5.76 1.61
N SER A 148 20.38 4.87 0.74
CA SER A 148 19.56 3.76 0.22
C SER A 148 19.17 2.79 1.33
N SER A 149 20.13 2.39 2.18
CA SER A 149 19.86 1.54 3.33
C SER A 149 18.90 2.20 4.33
N LEU A 150 19.05 3.51 4.57
CA LEU A 150 18.17 4.27 5.44
C LEU A 150 16.72 4.29 4.91
N ARG A 151 16.54 4.46 3.60
CA ARG A 151 15.22 4.35 2.94
C ARG A 151 14.63 2.96 3.08
N ASP A 152 15.43 1.91 2.87
CA ASP A 152 14.97 0.53 3.00
C ASP A 152 14.53 0.22 4.43
N VAL A 153 15.34 0.61 5.42
CA VAL A 153 15.03 0.47 6.84
C VAL A 153 13.75 1.24 7.20
N HIS A 154 13.56 2.45 6.68
CA HIS A 154 12.33 3.21 6.88
C HIS A 154 11.11 2.47 6.33
N SER A 155 11.20 1.97 5.09
CA SER A 155 10.09 1.25 4.45
C SER A 155 9.72 -0.03 5.20
N ALA A 156 10.72 -0.79 5.64
CA ALA A 156 10.54 -1.99 6.44
C ALA A 156 9.92 -1.67 7.82
N SER A 157 10.38 -0.59 8.46
CA SER A 157 9.86 -0.12 9.75
C SER A 157 8.42 0.36 9.66
N ALA A 158 8.09 1.11 8.60
CA ALA A 158 6.73 1.58 8.33
C ALA A 158 5.77 0.40 8.09
N LEU A 159 6.19 -0.59 7.30
CA LEU A 159 5.43 -1.82 7.07
C LEU A 159 5.25 -2.63 8.36
N ALA A 160 6.31 -2.81 9.16
CA ALA A 160 6.23 -3.51 10.44
C ALA A 160 5.23 -2.82 11.39
N MET A 161 5.23 -1.49 11.45
CA MET A 161 4.23 -0.75 12.22
C MET A 161 2.82 -0.90 11.68
N ALA A 162 2.64 -0.88 10.35
CA ALA A 162 1.35 -1.11 9.73
C ALA A 162 0.80 -2.51 10.07
N LEU A 163 1.64 -3.54 10.00
CA LEU A 163 1.27 -4.91 10.38
C LEU A 163 0.88 -5.02 11.86
N ARG A 164 1.59 -4.34 12.77
CA ARG A 164 1.22 -4.30 14.19
C ARG A 164 -0.14 -3.64 14.41
N LYS A 165 -0.39 -2.51 13.74
CA LYS A 165 -1.68 -1.81 13.82
C LYS A 165 -2.82 -2.67 13.25
N LEU A 166 -2.58 -3.33 12.12
CA LEU A 166 -3.54 -4.26 11.51
C LEU A 166 -3.85 -5.42 12.46
N ASN A 167 -2.83 -6.08 13.00
CA ASN A 167 -3.02 -7.19 13.94
C ASN A 167 -3.77 -6.75 15.20
N ALA A 168 -3.47 -5.57 15.75
CA ALA A 168 -4.20 -5.02 16.89
C ALA A 168 -5.68 -4.75 16.55
N SER A 169 -5.96 -4.17 15.38
CA SER A 169 -7.33 -3.94 14.91
C SER A 169 -8.09 -5.26 14.69
N PHE A 170 -7.42 -6.26 14.12
CA PHE A 170 -8.00 -7.58 13.85
C PHE A 170 -8.34 -8.32 15.15
N LEU A 171 -7.43 -8.32 16.12
CA LEU A 171 -7.69 -8.91 17.45
C LEU A 171 -8.86 -8.20 18.16
N LYS A 172 -8.96 -6.87 18.04
CA LYS A 172 -10.11 -6.12 18.57
C LYS A 172 -11.42 -6.55 17.91
N GLN A 173 -11.43 -6.67 16.58
CA GLN A 173 -12.62 -7.11 15.85
C GLN A 173 -13.03 -8.55 16.22
N ILE A 174 -12.07 -9.45 16.42
CA ILE A 174 -12.36 -10.81 16.92
C ILE A 174 -13.05 -10.72 18.28
N ALA A 175 -12.48 -10.00 19.24
CA ALA A 175 -13.06 -9.85 20.58
C ALA A 175 -14.48 -9.23 20.54
N GLU A 176 -14.72 -8.27 19.65
CA GLU A 176 -16.05 -7.69 19.43
C GLU A 176 -17.03 -8.72 18.86
N THR A 177 -16.61 -9.52 17.87
CA THR A 177 -17.48 -10.57 17.30
C THR A 177 -17.79 -11.66 18.31
N GLU A 178 -16.84 -12.02 19.18
CA GLU A 178 -17.07 -12.97 20.27
C GLU A 178 -18.04 -12.41 21.31
N ALA A 179 -17.90 -11.14 21.69
CA ALA A 179 -18.82 -10.47 22.61
C ALA A 179 -20.25 -10.42 22.05
N LEU A 180 -20.41 -10.12 20.75
CA LEU A 180 -21.72 -10.14 20.09
C LEU A 180 -22.32 -11.54 20.01
N ARG A 181 -21.50 -12.58 19.74
CA ARG A 181 -21.98 -13.97 19.76
C ARG A 181 -22.45 -14.37 21.15
N ALA A 182 -21.70 -14.04 22.20
CA ALA A 182 -22.09 -14.30 23.58
C ALA A 182 -23.39 -13.56 23.96
N GLN A 183 -23.58 -12.34 23.45
CA GLN A 183 -24.83 -11.61 23.64
C GLN A 183 -26.01 -12.27 22.92
N VAL A 184 -25.81 -12.76 21.69
CA VAL A 184 -26.84 -13.50 20.95
C VAL A 184 -27.20 -14.80 21.69
N GLU A 185 -26.21 -15.53 22.17
CA GLU A 185 -26.42 -16.75 22.96
C GLU A 185 -27.20 -16.46 24.26
N MET A 186 -26.85 -15.39 24.97
CA MET A 186 -27.58 -14.93 26.17
C MET A 186 -29.03 -14.58 25.85
N LEU A 187 -29.28 -13.80 24.79
CA LEU A 187 -30.63 -13.41 24.37
C LEU A 187 -31.44 -14.63 23.88
N GLN A 188 -30.80 -15.60 23.25
CA GLN A 188 -31.45 -16.86 22.87
C GLN A 188 -31.86 -17.66 24.11
N ALA A 189 -30.98 -17.76 25.11
CA ALA A 189 -31.29 -18.42 26.38
C ALA A 189 -32.44 -17.71 27.13
N GLU A 190 -32.44 -16.37 27.18
CA GLU A 190 -33.55 -15.59 27.76
C GLU A 190 -34.87 -15.82 27.01
N ARG A 191 -34.81 -15.93 25.67
CA ARG A 191 -35.99 -16.24 24.84
C ARG A 191 -36.50 -17.65 25.09
N ASP A 192 -35.61 -18.64 25.20
CA ASP A 192 -35.99 -20.03 25.49
C ASP A 192 -36.56 -20.17 26.91
N GLU A 193 -36.01 -19.46 27.89
CA GLU A 193 -36.55 -19.41 29.26
C GLU A 193 -37.94 -18.76 29.28
N ALA A 194 -38.11 -17.60 28.64
CA ALA A 194 -39.40 -16.93 28.56
C ALA A 194 -40.45 -17.76 27.83
N TRP A 195 -40.05 -18.51 26.80
CA TRP A 195 -40.91 -19.46 26.10
C TRP A 195 -41.31 -20.62 27.02
N SER A 196 -40.37 -21.23 27.74
CA SER A 196 -40.66 -22.29 28.72
C SER A 196 -41.66 -21.83 29.77
N GLN A 197 -41.44 -20.66 30.36
CA GLN A 197 -42.37 -20.08 31.36
C GLN A 197 -43.76 -19.83 30.78
N ALA A 198 -43.86 -19.38 29.52
CA ALA A 198 -45.14 -19.16 28.86
C ALA A 198 -45.89 -20.47 28.62
N VAL A 199 -45.19 -21.54 28.25
CA VAL A 199 -45.75 -22.89 28.10
C VAL A 199 -46.22 -23.42 29.46
N ASP A 200 -45.43 -23.28 30.51
CA ASP A 200 -45.79 -23.72 31.86
C ASP A 200 -47.07 -23.03 32.36
N VAL A 201 -47.17 -21.70 32.19
CA VAL A 201 -48.37 -20.93 32.55
C VAL A 201 -49.60 -21.33 31.74
N ALA A 202 -49.43 -21.62 30.44
CA ALA A 202 -50.53 -22.09 29.60
C ALA A 202 -51.06 -23.45 30.10
N ASN A 203 -50.15 -24.39 30.39
CA ASN A 203 -50.51 -25.70 30.95
C ASN A 203 -51.19 -25.57 32.32
N GLU A 204 -50.70 -24.70 33.21
CA GLU A 204 -51.35 -24.44 34.51
C GLU A 204 -52.77 -23.90 34.35
N TYR A 205 -53.01 -23.04 33.35
CA TYR A 205 -54.33 -22.48 33.06
C TYR A 205 -55.28 -23.56 32.51
N ASP A 206 -54.79 -24.40 31.60
CA ASP A 206 -55.55 -25.52 31.05
C ASP A 206 -55.92 -26.53 32.16
N ASP A 207 -54.97 -26.90 33.03
CA ASP A 207 -55.19 -27.76 34.20
C ASP A 207 -56.24 -27.15 35.17
N LEU A 208 -56.17 -25.84 35.42
CA LEU A 208 -57.13 -25.14 36.28
C LEU A 208 -58.53 -25.13 35.66
N ASN A 209 -58.62 -24.91 34.34
CA ASN A 209 -59.87 -24.93 33.60
C ASN A 209 -60.50 -26.33 33.64
N GLU A 210 -59.73 -27.39 33.40
CA GLU A 210 -60.19 -28.77 33.49
C GLU A 210 -60.69 -29.13 34.90
N ARG A 211 -59.96 -28.74 35.95
CA ARG A 211 -60.41 -28.94 37.34
C ARG A 211 -61.70 -28.18 37.66
N MET A 212 -61.88 -26.99 37.10
CA MET A 212 -63.09 -26.18 37.28
C MET A 212 -64.29 -26.82 36.58
N GLU A 213 -64.09 -27.38 35.38
CA GLU A 213 -65.11 -28.13 34.65
C GLU A 213 -65.53 -29.41 35.39
N LEU A 214 -64.59 -30.14 35.99
CA LEU A 214 -64.86 -31.37 36.75
C LEU A 214 -65.54 -31.13 38.10
N ASN A 215 -65.26 -30.02 38.78
CA ASN A 215 -65.82 -29.70 40.11
C ASN A 215 -67.15 -28.93 40.07
N SER A 216 -67.76 -28.73 38.90
CA SER A 216 -69.08 -28.12 38.76
C SER A 216 -70.15 -29.20 38.54
N PRO A 217 -70.89 -29.65 39.59
CA PRO A 217 -71.89 -30.69 39.45
C PRO A 217 -73.20 -30.08 38.91
N GLY A 218 -73.37 -30.09 37.58
CA GLY A 218 -74.69 -29.97 36.97
C GLY A 218 -74.73 -29.24 35.62
N PRO A 219 -75.59 -29.68 34.69
CA PRO A 219 -75.79 -29.02 33.41
C PRO A 219 -76.73 -27.81 33.59
N SER A 220 -76.18 -26.64 33.98
CA SER A 220 -76.90 -25.36 33.86
C SER A 220 -76.07 -24.43 32.99
N SER A 221 -76.40 -24.36 31.71
CA SER A 221 -77.21 -23.26 31.15
C SER A 221 -76.50 -21.91 31.25
N TYR A 222 -75.86 -21.57 30.13
CA TYR A 222 -75.66 -20.24 29.56
C TYR A 222 -75.93 -19.06 30.49
N ASN A 223 -74.87 -18.40 30.96
CA ASN A 223 -74.98 -17.00 31.36
C ASN A 223 -73.85 -16.18 30.74
N LYS A 224 -74.06 -15.82 29.47
CA LYS A 224 -73.43 -14.66 28.82
C LYS A 224 -73.91 -13.40 29.55
N ARG A 225 -73.30 -13.03 30.68
CA ARG A 225 -73.41 -11.66 31.16
C ARG A 225 -72.38 -11.34 32.23
N SER A 226 -71.41 -10.51 31.83
CA SER A 226 -70.91 -9.41 32.63
C SER A 226 -70.44 -9.75 34.06
N SER A 227 -69.13 -9.76 34.29
CA SER A 227 -68.58 -8.68 35.12
C SER A 227 -67.04 -8.61 35.03
N ARG A 228 -66.59 -7.40 34.71
CA ARG A 228 -65.36 -6.76 35.20
C ARG A 228 -64.09 -7.60 35.11
N VAL A 229 -63.46 -7.49 33.94
CA VAL A 229 -62.01 -7.33 33.84
C VAL A 229 -61.63 -6.16 34.75
N LEU A 230 -61.24 -6.46 36.00
CA LEU A 230 -60.39 -5.56 36.75
C LEU A 230 -59.06 -5.59 36.01
N ALA A 231 -58.89 -4.60 35.12
CA ALA A 231 -57.59 -4.15 34.69
C ALA A 231 -56.84 -3.70 35.94
N VAL A 232 -56.28 -4.67 36.68
CA VAL A 232 -55.21 -4.43 37.62
C VAL A 232 -54.03 -4.08 36.72
N LYS A 233 -53.93 -2.77 36.48
CA LYS A 233 -52.77 -2.07 35.98
C LYS A 233 -51.67 -2.26 37.03
N LYS A 234 -51.19 -3.51 37.15
CA LYS A 234 -50.12 -3.88 38.06
C LYS A 234 -48.88 -3.21 37.48
N SER A 235 -48.43 -2.23 38.24
CA SER A 235 -47.23 -1.44 38.08
C SER A 235 -46.21 -2.10 37.17
N SER A 236 -45.99 -1.45 36.03
CA SER A 236 -44.70 -1.45 35.36
C SER A 236 -43.65 -1.02 36.39
N ILE A 237 -43.13 -1.98 37.14
CA ILE A 237 -41.79 -1.87 37.70
C ILE A 237 -40.90 -2.12 36.49
N ARG A 238 -40.69 -1.05 35.71
CA ARG A 238 -39.46 -0.92 34.96
C ARG A 238 -38.36 -1.00 36.00
N VAL A 239 -37.83 -2.21 36.18
CA VAL A 239 -36.49 -2.41 36.70
C VAL A 239 -35.59 -1.70 35.69
N SER A 240 -35.45 -0.39 35.87
CA SER A 240 -34.42 0.42 35.24
C SER A 240 -33.09 -0.05 35.82
N LYS A 241 -32.64 -1.22 35.37
CA LYS A 241 -31.25 -1.66 35.50
C LYS A 241 -30.47 -1.26 34.25
N ALA A 242 -30.80 -0.09 33.71
CA ALA A 242 -29.86 0.76 32.99
C ALA A 242 -28.99 1.47 34.04
N GLY A 243 -28.05 0.72 34.62
CA GLY A 243 -27.25 1.18 35.75
C GLY A 243 -26.00 0.34 36.02
N LEU A 244 -25.49 -0.37 35.02
CA LEU A 244 -24.11 -0.86 35.02
C LEU A 244 -23.32 -0.06 33.99
N ARG A 245 -23.20 1.25 34.23
CA ARG A 245 -21.92 1.90 33.95
C ARG A 245 -20.94 1.21 34.89
N SER A 246 -20.24 0.21 34.36
CA SER A 246 -18.97 -0.20 34.93
C SER A 246 -18.07 1.03 34.85
N SER A 247 -18.07 1.81 35.92
CA SER A 247 -16.97 2.69 36.27
C SER A 247 -15.81 1.76 36.62
N SER A 248 -15.18 1.19 35.59
CA SER A 248 -13.82 0.69 35.75
C SER A 248 -12.94 1.90 35.95
N ARG A 249 -12.69 2.16 37.23
CA ARG A 249 -11.54 2.86 37.75
C ARG A 249 -10.30 2.44 36.95
N ARG A 250 -9.85 3.29 36.03
CA ARG A 250 -8.42 3.43 35.74
C ARG A 250 -7.92 4.63 36.53
N SER A 251 -7.67 4.40 37.82
CA SER A 251 -6.69 5.18 38.55
C SER A 251 -5.32 4.90 37.91
N SER A 252 -4.84 5.91 37.18
CA SER A 252 -3.58 6.64 37.40
C SER A 252 -2.28 5.89 37.75
N VAL A 253 -1.18 6.52 37.30
CA VAL A 253 0.26 6.33 37.61
C VAL A 253 0.95 5.45 36.56
N SER A 254 1.93 5.90 35.77
CA SER A 254 2.97 6.95 35.83
C SER A 254 3.38 7.32 34.38
N SER A 255 4.12 8.35 33.97
CA SER A 255 4.79 9.52 34.55
C SER A 255 5.52 10.22 33.39
N ILE A 256 5.23 11.49 33.12
CA ILE A 256 6.10 12.54 32.56
C ILE A 256 5.34 13.83 32.98
N GLY A 257 5.77 14.65 33.93
CA GLY A 257 7.11 15.16 34.16
C GLY A 257 7.25 16.51 33.44
N GLY A 258 6.94 17.61 34.13
CA GLY A 258 7.53 18.92 33.80
C GLY A 258 6.60 20.12 33.61
N ASN A 259 6.24 20.75 34.73
CA ASN A 259 6.20 22.20 34.99
C ASN A 259 5.44 23.17 34.06
N ARG A 260 4.45 23.89 34.65
CA ARG A 260 4.49 25.36 34.84
C ARG A 260 3.28 25.91 35.65
N THR A 261 3.61 26.42 36.84
CA THR A 261 3.18 27.71 37.45
C THR A 261 1.69 28.08 37.58
N SER A 262 1.19 27.89 38.81
CA SER A 262 0.57 28.88 39.74
C SER A 262 -0.30 30.05 39.25
N SER A 263 -1.57 30.07 39.69
CA SER A 263 -2.27 31.18 40.40
C SER A 263 -3.74 30.78 40.64
N SER A 264 -4.13 30.42 41.87
CA SER A 264 -4.87 31.24 42.85
C SER A 264 -6.21 31.81 42.37
N GLY A 265 -7.31 31.18 42.81
CA GLY A 265 -8.68 31.72 42.73
C GLY A 265 -9.66 30.83 43.50
N LEU A 266 -10.37 31.42 44.46
CA LEU A 266 -11.25 30.79 45.46
C LEU A 266 -12.55 30.19 44.86
N PRO A 267 -13.25 29.29 45.59
CA PRO A 267 -14.45 28.62 45.09
C PRO A 267 -15.72 29.41 45.43
N SER A 268 -16.54 29.74 44.42
CA SER A 268 -17.92 30.20 44.60
C SER A 268 -18.87 29.13 44.06
N ALA A 269 -19.70 28.59 44.95
CA ALA A 269 -20.75 27.64 44.62
C ALA A 269 -22.03 28.39 44.26
N SER A 270 -22.57 28.17 43.06
CA SER A 270 -24.02 28.14 42.80
C SER A 270 -24.30 27.78 41.35
N ILE A 271 -25.00 26.65 41.17
CA ILE A 271 -26.13 26.42 40.25
C ILE A 271 -25.86 26.58 38.74
N GLU A 272 -26.28 25.55 37.99
CA GLU A 272 -26.46 25.52 36.52
C GLU A 272 -25.26 25.05 35.66
N ASN A 273 -24.89 23.78 35.81
CA ASN A 273 -24.08 23.04 34.82
C ASN A 273 -24.97 22.54 33.67
N ILE A 274 -25.26 23.43 32.72
CA ILE A 274 -25.66 23.02 31.36
C ILE A 274 -24.40 23.18 30.49
N PRO A 275 -23.84 22.11 29.89
CA PRO A 275 -22.71 22.25 28.98
C PRO A 275 -23.14 23.10 27.77
N PRO A 276 -22.29 24.02 27.29
CA PRO A 276 -22.65 24.86 26.15
C PRO A 276 -22.90 23.98 24.92
N VAL A 277 -24.11 24.11 24.36
CA VAL A 277 -24.50 23.46 23.10
C VAL A 277 -23.64 24.03 21.98
N PRO A 278 -23.00 23.19 21.13
CA PRO A 278 -22.23 23.68 20.00
C PRO A 278 -23.12 24.51 19.05
N PRO A 279 -22.61 25.63 18.51
CA PRO A 279 -23.40 26.51 17.66
C PRO A 279 -23.87 25.76 16.41
N ILE A 280 -25.18 25.74 16.19
CA ILE A 280 -25.82 25.20 14.99
C ILE A 280 -25.37 26.05 13.79
N PRO A 281 -24.81 25.46 12.72
CA PRO A 281 -24.40 26.19 11.53
C PRO A 281 -25.62 26.87 10.91
N ARG A 282 -25.65 28.21 10.98
CA ARG A 282 -26.65 29.03 10.29
C ARG A 282 -26.32 29.05 8.80
N PRO A 283 -27.21 28.59 7.91
CA PRO A 283 -27.05 28.84 6.48
C PRO A 283 -27.16 30.36 6.24
N ARG A 284 -26.12 30.95 5.66
CA ARG A 284 -26.21 32.31 5.12
C ARG A 284 -27.18 32.31 3.93
N PRO A 285 -28.14 33.24 3.88
CA PRO A 285 -28.96 33.46 2.69
C PRO A 285 -28.22 34.44 1.78
N GLU A 286 -27.51 33.92 0.78
CA GLU A 286 -27.22 34.71 -0.41
C GLU A 286 -27.69 33.93 -1.64
N ASP A 287 -28.66 34.55 -2.31
CA ASP A 287 -28.95 34.49 -3.73
C ASP A 287 -29.19 33.12 -4.37
N ILE A 288 -30.44 32.65 -4.22
CA ILE A 288 -31.08 31.79 -5.22
C ILE A 288 -31.26 32.62 -6.50
N LYS A 289 -30.27 32.58 -7.37
CA LYS A 289 -30.47 32.73 -8.82
C LYS A 289 -30.60 31.34 -9.40
N THR A 290 -31.85 30.95 -9.62
CA THR A 290 -32.21 29.90 -10.56
C THR A 290 -31.75 30.31 -11.95
N ASP A 291 -30.71 29.68 -12.48
CA ASP A 291 -30.67 29.42 -13.91
C ASP A 291 -29.91 28.15 -14.26
N LEU A 292 -30.46 27.43 -15.22
CA LEU A 292 -30.08 26.09 -15.64
C LEU A 292 -28.70 26.08 -16.30
N ALA A 293 -27.81 25.20 -15.84
CA ALA A 293 -26.92 24.37 -16.68
C ALA A 293 -26.09 23.43 -15.78
N SER A 294 -26.63 22.24 -15.49
CA SER A 294 -25.87 21.20 -14.80
C SER A 294 -24.85 20.57 -15.76
N ARG A 295 -23.66 21.17 -15.81
CA ARG A 295 -22.45 20.58 -16.40
C ARG A 295 -21.50 20.26 -15.25
N VAL A 296 -21.77 19.16 -14.55
CA VAL A 296 -20.88 18.67 -13.49
C VAL A 296 -19.70 17.96 -14.15
N SER A 297 -18.55 18.64 -14.16
CA SER A 297 -17.24 18.03 -14.32
C SER A 297 -16.95 17.18 -13.07
N VAL A 298 -17.24 15.88 -13.18
CA VAL A 298 -16.90 14.89 -12.16
C VAL A 298 -15.40 14.67 -12.20
N TRP A 299 -14.72 15.07 -11.13
CA TRP A 299 -13.37 14.58 -10.85
C TRP A 299 -13.44 13.09 -10.57
N SER A 300 -12.57 12.35 -11.25
CA SER A 300 -12.52 10.89 -11.30
C SER A 300 -12.13 10.29 -9.94
N THR A 301 -13.07 10.19 -9.01
CA THR A 301 -12.97 9.29 -7.86
C THR A 301 -13.41 7.89 -8.29
N THR A 302 -12.53 6.91 -8.11
CA THR A 302 -12.86 5.49 -8.29
C THR A 302 -14.09 5.13 -7.45
N PRO A 303 -15.06 4.38 -7.99
CA PRO A 303 -16.28 4.06 -7.27
C PRO A 303 -15.95 3.21 -6.04
N THR A 304 -16.28 3.72 -4.85
CA THR A 304 -16.14 3.01 -3.58
C THR A 304 -17.12 1.83 -3.53
N SER A 305 -16.82 0.83 -2.71
CA SER A 305 -17.65 -0.39 -2.56
C SER A 305 -19.12 -0.10 -2.24
N GLU A 306 -19.37 1.00 -1.51
CA GLU A 306 -20.70 1.47 -1.16
C GLU A 306 -21.50 1.93 -2.38
N THR A 307 -20.86 2.63 -3.32
CA THR A 307 -21.51 3.11 -4.56
C THR A 307 -21.97 1.93 -5.42
N ARG A 308 -21.17 0.86 -5.51
CA ARG A 308 -21.58 -0.37 -6.22
C ARG A 308 -22.70 -1.15 -5.53
N ALA A 309 -22.77 -1.08 -4.20
CA ALA A 309 -23.86 -1.74 -3.46
C ALA A 309 -25.19 -1.00 -3.68
N LEU A 310 -25.15 0.33 -3.70
CA LEU A 310 -26.30 1.18 -4.00
C LEU A 310 -26.81 0.98 -5.43
N ASP A 311 -25.92 0.90 -6.43
CA ASP A 311 -26.31 0.63 -7.82
C ASP A 311 -27.02 -0.73 -7.96
N ARG A 312 -26.54 -1.78 -7.27
CA ARG A 312 -27.20 -3.09 -7.30
C ARG A 312 -28.58 -3.09 -6.63
N ALA A 313 -28.72 -2.39 -5.50
CA ALA A 313 -30.00 -2.27 -4.82
C ALA A 313 -31.03 -1.54 -5.69
N GLN A 314 -30.59 -0.55 -6.48
CA GLN A 314 -31.46 0.13 -7.45
C GLN A 314 -31.89 -0.81 -8.57
N ASP A 315 -30.96 -1.57 -9.16
CA ASP A 315 -31.27 -2.54 -10.21
C ASP A 315 -32.27 -3.62 -9.73
N GLU A 316 -32.11 -4.11 -8.50
CA GLU A 316 -33.02 -5.10 -7.89
C GLU A 316 -34.43 -4.53 -7.66
N LEU A 317 -34.53 -3.27 -7.23
CA LEU A 317 -35.81 -2.57 -7.09
C LEU A 317 -36.52 -2.40 -8.43
N TYR A 318 -35.80 -2.00 -9.49
CA TYR A 318 -36.39 -1.87 -10.82
C TYR A 318 -36.85 -3.21 -11.39
N SER A 319 -36.09 -4.27 -11.12
CA SER A 319 -36.48 -5.65 -11.43
C SER A 319 -37.78 -6.05 -10.72
N MET A 320 -37.91 -5.77 -9.42
CA MET A 320 -39.13 -6.07 -8.65
C MET A 320 -40.34 -5.26 -9.10
N LEU A 321 -40.16 -4.01 -9.54
CA LEU A 321 -41.24 -3.18 -10.08
C LEU A 321 -41.60 -3.52 -11.54
N GLY A 322 -40.87 -4.43 -12.19
CA GLY A 322 -41.11 -4.82 -13.59
C GLY A 322 -40.82 -3.70 -14.59
N ILE A 323 -40.04 -2.69 -14.19
CA ILE A 323 -39.73 -1.53 -15.04
C ILE A 323 -38.37 -1.82 -15.70
N SER A 324 -38.38 -2.13 -16.98
CA SER A 324 -37.14 -2.29 -17.75
C SER A 324 -36.49 -0.92 -17.97
N VAL A 325 -35.39 -0.65 -17.27
CA VAL A 325 -34.60 0.57 -17.48
C VAL A 325 -33.86 0.43 -18.82
N PRO A 326 -34.02 1.36 -19.78
CA PRO A 326 -33.24 1.33 -21.01
C PRO A 326 -31.76 1.44 -20.67
N GLU A 327 -31.00 0.46 -21.14
CA GLU A 327 -29.59 0.21 -20.85
C GLU A 327 -28.78 1.50 -20.99
N ARG A 328 -28.30 2.04 -19.86
CA ARG A 328 -27.40 3.20 -19.88
C ARG A 328 -26.09 2.73 -20.50
N ILE A 329 -25.87 3.07 -21.77
CA ILE A 329 -24.62 2.85 -22.49
C ILE A 329 -23.51 3.51 -21.67
N SER A 330 -22.83 2.70 -20.85
CA SER A 330 -21.73 3.13 -20.02
C SER A 330 -20.55 3.41 -20.94
N ARG A 331 -20.41 4.68 -21.34
CA ARG A 331 -19.30 5.15 -22.18
C ARG A 331 -18.00 4.93 -21.41
N ARG A 332 -17.35 3.82 -21.73
CA ARG A 332 -15.98 3.49 -21.32
C ARG A 332 -15.03 4.56 -21.87
N SER A 333 -14.52 5.40 -20.97
CA SER A 333 -13.52 6.43 -21.32
C SER A 333 -12.23 5.75 -21.78
N HIS A 334 -12.04 5.65 -23.11
CA HIS A 334 -10.74 5.35 -23.71
C HIS A 334 -9.90 6.62 -23.73
N SER A 335 -8.84 6.69 -22.93
CA SER A 335 -7.85 7.76 -23.03
C SER A 335 -6.96 7.53 -24.26
N VAL A 336 -7.20 8.31 -25.30
CA VAL A 336 -6.37 8.43 -26.50
C VAL A 336 -5.18 9.33 -26.17
N ILE A 337 -3.96 8.78 -26.21
CA ILE A 337 -2.71 9.55 -26.22
C ILE A 337 -2.49 9.99 -27.67
N MET A 338 -2.74 11.26 -27.97
CA MET A 338 -2.34 11.87 -29.25
C MET A 338 -0.88 12.32 -29.16
N SER A 339 -0.01 11.67 -29.94
CA SER A 339 1.28 12.23 -30.33
C SER A 339 1.05 13.30 -31.40
N ALA A 340 1.47 14.53 -31.12
CA ALA A 340 1.54 15.59 -32.10
C ALA A 340 2.77 15.39 -33.00
N ALA A 341 2.53 15.01 -34.25
CA ALA A 341 3.47 15.21 -35.35
C ALA A 341 2.85 16.27 -36.26
N SER A 342 3.49 17.43 -36.35
CA SER A 342 3.13 18.50 -37.27
C SER A 342 3.96 18.37 -38.54
N ASP A 343 3.35 17.82 -39.59
CA ASP A 343 3.78 17.99 -40.98
C ASP A 343 3.19 19.29 -41.51
N THR A 344 4.03 20.14 -42.10
CA THR A 344 3.59 21.23 -42.98
C THR A 344 4.39 21.12 -44.27
N GLU A 345 3.73 20.66 -45.33
CA GLU A 345 4.20 20.74 -46.71
C GLU A 345 4.03 22.16 -47.24
N ASN A 346 5.02 22.67 -48.00
CA ASN A 346 4.83 23.03 -49.42
C ASN A 346 6.14 23.54 -50.09
N PRO A 347 6.21 23.55 -51.44
CA PRO A 347 7.41 23.13 -52.19
C PRO A 347 8.08 24.28 -52.98
N ILE A 348 9.21 23.95 -53.64
CA ILE A 348 9.61 24.29 -55.03
C ILE A 348 11.14 24.48 -55.18
N LEU A 349 11.71 23.60 -56.03
CA LEU A 349 12.89 23.68 -56.93
C LEU A 349 14.31 24.00 -56.40
N SER A 350 15.25 23.06 -56.67
CA SER A 350 16.53 23.22 -57.41
C SER A 350 17.52 22.11 -56.95
N SER A 351 17.76 21.05 -57.73
CA SER A 351 18.79 20.93 -58.78
C SER A 351 20.19 20.49 -58.30
N LEU A 352 20.59 19.31 -58.82
CA LEU A 352 21.93 18.84 -59.23
C LEU A 352 22.84 18.06 -58.25
N ALA A 353 23.28 16.90 -58.77
CA ALA A 353 24.57 16.21 -58.57
C ALA A 353 24.80 15.52 -57.20
N SER A 354 25.42 14.34 -57.04
CA SER A 354 26.06 13.37 -57.93
C SER A 354 26.41 12.10 -57.10
N SER A 355 26.65 10.97 -57.80
CA SER A 355 27.46 9.79 -57.41
C SER A 355 27.07 8.97 -56.16
N ARG A 356 26.52 7.75 -56.31
CA ARG A 356 27.20 6.45 -56.58
C ARG A 356 28.31 6.08 -55.57
N LEU A 357 28.07 5.09 -54.71
CA LEU A 357 28.59 3.70 -54.82
C LEU A 357 28.19 2.84 -53.57
N PRO A 358 28.28 1.49 -53.66
CA PRO A 358 27.47 0.56 -52.87
C PRO A 358 28.24 -0.11 -51.73
N SER A 359 27.54 -0.52 -50.67
CA SER A 359 28.09 -1.49 -49.71
C SER A 359 26.99 -2.34 -49.06
N THR A 360 26.83 -3.55 -49.61
CA THR A 360 26.69 -4.83 -48.89
C THR A 360 25.87 -4.82 -47.59
N SER A 361 24.55 -4.97 -47.71
CA SER A 361 23.69 -5.45 -46.61
C SER A 361 23.86 -6.96 -46.46
N ARG A 362 24.58 -7.38 -45.42
CA ARG A 362 24.65 -8.76 -44.93
C ARG A 362 24.15 -8.78 -43.49
N ARG A 363 22.95 -9.36 -43.32
CA ARG A 363 22.41 -10.07 -42.14
C ARG A 363 22.83 -9.56 -40.74
N ARG A 364 21.83 -9.17 -39.94
CA ARG A 364 21.51 -9.89 -38.70
C ARG A 364 20.07 -9.66 -38.28
N SER A 365 19.37 -10.79 -38.18
CA SER A 365 18.05 -11.02 -37.65
C SER A 365 17.83 -10.36 -36.29
N ASP A 366 16.68 -9.70 -36.16
CA ASP A 366 16.05 -9.30 -34.91
C ASP A 366 16.01 -10.44 -33.91
N ALA A 367 16.75 -10.28 -32.82
CA ALA A 367 16.50 -11.00 -31.59
C ALA A 367 15.53 -10.15 -30.75
N SER A 368 14.25 -10.45 -30.90
CA SER A 368 13.16 -10.02 -30.04
C SER A 368 13.53 -10.22 -28.57
N ARG A 369 13.72 -9.11 -27.83
CA ARG A 369 13.79 -9.09 -26.37
C ARG A 369 12.47 -9.60 -25.79
N PRO A 370 12.48 -10.55 -24.84
CA PRO A 370 11.27 -10.91 -24.10
C PRO A 370 10.87 -9.74 -23.18
N SER A 371 9.67 -9.20 -23.39
CA SER A 371 9.05 -8.26 -22.45
C SER A 371 8.65 -9.00 -21.18
N SER A 372 9.27 -8.68 -20.05
CA SER A 372 9.01 -9.29 -18.74
C SER A 372 7.79 -8.69 -18.03
N LEU A 373 6.73 -8.37 -18.77
CA LEU A 373 5.43 -8.02 -18.18
C LEU A 373 4.53 -9.25 -18.25
N PRO A 374 3.89 -9.68 -17.15
CA PRO A 374 2.94 -10.79 -17.19
C PRO A 374 1.81 -10.40 -18.15
N GLY A 375 1.76 -11.06 -19.30
CA GLY A 375 0.70 -10.87 -20.27
C GLY A 375 -0.65 -11.22 -19.67
N ASN A 376 -1.70 -10.61 -20.21
CA ASN A 376 -3.11 -10.80 -19.83
C ASN A 376 -3.59 -12.27 -19.78
N SER A 377 -2.77 -13.22 -20.26
CA SER A 377 -2.94 -14.67 -20.14
C SER A 377 -3.07 -15.15 -18.70
N ALA A 378 -2.25 -14.65 -17.77
CA ALA A 378 -2.26 -15.16 -16.39
C ALA A 378 -3.54 -14.74 -15.64
N LEU A 379 -4.07 -13.55 -15.93
CA LEU A 379 -5.35 -13.11 -15.38
C LEU A 379 -6.54 -13.86 -16.02
N SER A 380 -6.44 -14.18 -17.31
CA SER A 380 -7.44 -15.01 -18.01
C SER A 380 -7.50 -16.42 -17.43
N GLU A 381 -6.36 -17.01 -17.08
CA GLU A 381 -6.28 -18.35 -16.51
C GLU A 381 -6.87 -18.40 -15.10
N VAL A 382 -6.59 -17.39 -14.26
CA VAL A 382 -7.21 -17.28 -12.92
C VAL A 382 -8.72 -17.04 -13.00
N LEU A 383 -9.18 -16.20 -13.94
CA LEU A 383 -10.62 -16.00 -14.16
C LEU A 383 -11.29 -17.29 -14.63
N SER A 384 -10.67 -18.01 -15.56
CA SER A 384 -11.18 -19.30 -16.06
C SER A 384 -11.26 -20.35 -14.95
N ALA A 385 -10.26 -20.40 -14.07
CA ALA A 385 -10.23 -21.31 -12.93
C ALA A 385 -11.35 -21.01 -11.92
N MET A 386 -11.60 -19.73 -11.60
CA MET A 386 -12.70 -19.36 -10.69
C MET A 386 -14.08 -19.65 -11.29
N THR A 387 -14.26 -19.47 -12.60
CA THR A 387 -15.53 -19.85 -13.25
C THR A 387 -15.75 -21.35 -13.31
N ALA A 388 -14.68 -22.14 -13.47
CA ALA A 388 -14.78 -23.60 -13.42
C ALA A 388 -15.21 -24.10 -12.04
N ASP A 389 -14.65 -23.53 -10.97
CA ASP A 389 -14.96 -23.90 -9.59
C ASP A 389 -16.41 -23.52 -9.21
N ARG A 390 -16.88 -22.34 -9.66
CA ARG A 390 -18.29 -21.94 -9.49
C ARG A 390 -19.25 -22.90 -10.20
N ASN A 391 -18.92 -23.34 -11.41
CA ASN A 391 -19.77 -24.28 -12.16
C ASN A 391 -19.76 -25.68 -11.52
N ALA A 392 -18.63 -26.12 -10.96
CA ALA A 392 -18.54 -27.36 -10.20
C ALA A 392 -19.43 -27.32 -8.95
N MET A 393 -19.42 -26.22 -8.19
CA MET A 393 -20.30 -26.07 -7.02
C MET A 393 -21.79 -26.06 -7.38
N LEU A 394 -22.16 -25.40 -8.48
CA LEU A 394 -23.55 -25.40 -8.95
C LEU A 394 -23.99 -26.79 -9.43
N ALA A 395 -23.11 -27.54 -10.08
CA ALA A 395 -23.39 -28.93 -10.45
C ALA A 395 -23.58 -29.82 -9.20
N THR A 396 -22.78 -29.64 -8.15
CA THR A 396 -22.95 -30.39 -6.89
C THR A 396 -24.23 -30.04 -6.14
N LEU A 397 -24.70 -28.79 -6.22
CA LEU A 397 -26.00 -28.43 -5.63
C LEU A 397 -27.16 -29.05 -6.41
N GLY A 398 -27.09 -29.06 -7.75
CA GLY A 398 -28.13 -29.67 -8.58
C GLY A 398 -28.27 -31.19 -8.40
N MET A 399 -27.20 -31.87 -7.95
CA MET A 399 -27.25 -33.30 -7.63
C MET A 399 -27.82 -33.62 -6.25
N LEU A 400 -28.06 -32.62 -5.39
CA LEU A 400 -28.66 -32.80 -4.06
C LEU A 400 -30.18 -32.56 -4.06
N ASP A 401 -30.72 -32.03 -5.16
CA ASP A 401 -32.15 -31.74 -5.33
C ASP A 401 -32.91 -32.84 -6.12
N ASP A 402 -32.21 -33.89 -6.59
CA ASP A 402 -32.76 -35.17 -7.08
C ASP A 402 -32.57 -36.26 -6.02
#